data_AF-A0A7X6ZG03-F1
#
_entry.id   AF-A0A7X6ZG03-F1
#
_cell.length_a   1.000
_cell.length_b   1.000
_cell.length_c   1.000
_cell.angle_alpha   90.00
_cell.angle_beta   90.00
_cell.angle_gamma   90.00
#
_symmetry.space_group_name_H-M   'P 1'
#
loop_
_entity.id
_entity.type
_entity.pdbx_description
1 polymer ?
#
loop_
_entity_poly.entity_id
_entity_poly.type
_entity_poly.pdbx_seq_one_letter_code
_entity_poly.pdbx_strand_id
1 'polypeptide(L)'
;AVQYYPNSPSRKGVWKFETSGLPEDYELKICGRLGQEGEEVPSILIKFNDTKLYEGPAKFTADSWTFMDFKVTWESILGQENQVSIENISARPKWSKPLTYYINYAVLKTSGDEATGDTLNFDGLF
;
A
#
# COMPACT_ATOMS: atom_id res chain seq x y z
N ALA A 1 25.52 14.41 12.59
CA ALA A 1 25.13 13.82 11.29
C ALA A 1 24.16 12.67 11.56
N VAL A 2 22.93 12.74 11.04
CA VAL A 2 21.94 11.66 11.19
C VAL A 2 22.32 10.57 10.20
N GLN A 3 22.81 9.43 10.70
CA GLN A 3 23.24 8.30 9.87
C GLN A 3 22.00 7.47 9.50
N TYR A 4 21.78 7.28 8.20
CA TYR A 4 20.68 6.49 7.66
C TYR A 4 20.91 4.99 7.93
N TYR A 5 19.94 4.33 8.56
CA TYR A 5 19.93 2.88 8.78
C TYR A 5 18.69 2.27 8.10
N PRO A 6 18.83 1.72 6.88
CA PRO A 6 17.70 1.22 6.07
C PRO A 6 16.95 0.03 6.69
N ASN A 7 17.44 -0.56 7.78
CA ASN A 7 16.80 -1.69 8.44
C ASN A 7 15.69 -1.24 9.39
N SER A 8 14.69 -0.48 8.93
CA SER A 8 13.44 -0.33 9.67
C SER A 8 12.79 -1.74 9.85
N PRO A 9 12.22 -2.09 11.01
CA PRO A 9 11.53 -3.36 11.24
C PRO A 9 10.22 -3.47 10.48
N SER A 10 9.67 -2.37 9.94
CA SER A 10 8.65 -2.45 8.90
C SER A 10 9.37 -2.95 7.68
N ARG A 11 9.52 -4.28 7.61
CA ARG A 11 10.11 -4.99 6.49
C ARG A 11 9.40 -4.50 5.24
N LYS A 12 10.18 -4.19 4.21
CA LYS A 12 9.65 -3.94 2.86
C LYS A 12 8.65 -5.04 2.53
N GLY A 13 7.39 -4.66 2.37
CA GLY A 13 6.33 -5.55 1.93
C GLY A 13 6.29 -5.57 0.42
N VAL A 14 6.11 -6.75 -0.17
CA VAL A 14 5.94 -6.92 -1.62
C VAL A 14 4.74 -7.81 -1.85
N TRP A 15 3.78 -7.33 -2.65
CA TRP A 15 2.60 -8.09 -3.06
C TRP A 15 2.56 -8.13 -4.58
N LYS A 16 2.15 -9.28 -5.13
CA LYS A 16 2.02 -9.49 -6.57
C LYS A 16 0.55 -9.41 -6.99
N PHE A 17 0.31 -8.88 -8.17
CA PHE A 17 -1.00 -8.76 -8.78
C PHE A 17 -0.94 -9.29 -10.20
N GLU A 18 -1.98 -10.04 -10.57
CA GLU A 18 -2.23 -10.43 -11.94
C GLU A 18 -3.15 -9.40 -12.59
N THR A 19 -2.84 -9.01 -13.83
CA THR A 19 -3.68 -8.13 -14.64
C THR A 19 -3.97 -8.78 -16.00
N SER A 20 -4.97 -8.26 -16.70
CA SER A 20 -5.39 -8.79 -18.01
C SER A 20 -4.33 -8.59 -19.11
N GLY A 21 -3.33 -7.73 -18.88
CA GLY A 21 -2.35 -7.32 -19.89
C GLY A 21 -2.92 -6.39 -20.97
N LEU A 22 -4.21 -6.03 -20.89
CA LEU A 22 -4.84 -5.04 -21.76
C LEU A 22 -4.49 -3.62 -21.28
N PRO A 23 -4.44 -2.63 -22.20
CA PRO A 23 -4.15 -1.25 -21.86
C PRO A 23 -5.34 -0.60 -21.14
N GLU A 24 -5.39 -0.81 -19.83
CA GLU A 24 -6.43 -0.31 -18.94
C GLU A 24 -5.79 0.37 -17.72
N ASP A 25 -6.45 1.41 -17.21
CA ASP A 25 -6.03 2.08 -15.98
C ASP A 25 -6.60 1.37 -14.76
N TYR A 26 -5.81 1.26 -13.70
CA TYR A 26 -6.16 0.56 -12.48
C TYR A 26 -6.19 1.51 -11.26
N GLU A 27 -6.98 1.13 -10.26
CA GLU A 27 -6.96 1.72 -8.93
C GLU A 27 -6.33 0.73 -7.95
N LEU A 28 -5.27 1.17 -7.26
CA LEU A 28 -4.64 0.43 -6.18
C LEU A 28 -5.13 0.98 -4.84
N LYS A 29 -5.74 0.12 -4.03
CA LYS A 29 -6.15 0.42 -2.65
C LYS A 29 -5.29 -0.34 -1.67
N ILE A 30 -4.68 0.37 -0.73
CA ILE A 30 -3.85 -0.21 0.33
C ILE A 30 -4.50 0.07 1.68
N CYS A 31 -4.78 -0.99 2.44
CA CYS A 31 -5.33 -0.93 3.79
C CYS A 31 -4.21 -1.10 4.82
N GLY A 32 -4.04 -0.11 5.69
CA GLY A 32 -2.99 -0.12 6.69
C GLY A 32 -3.35 0.62 7.98
N ARG A 33 -2.46 0.52 8.97
CA ARG A 33 -2.59 1.12 10.30
C ARG A 33 -1.21 1.47 10.86
N LEU A 34 -1.09 2.51 11.67
CA LEU A 34 0.13 2.83 12.41
C LEU A 34 0.34 1.90 13.62
N GLY A 35 1.60 1.79 14.03
CA GLY A 35 2.07 0.91 15.11
C GLY A 35 1.44 1.20 16.48
N GLN A 36 1.62 2.42 16.98
CA GLN A 36 1.09 2.91 18.25
C GLN A 36 0.70 4.39 18.13
N GLU A 37 -0.30 4.79 18.92
CA GLU A 37 -0.71 6.19 19.06
C GLU A 37 0.38 6.99 19.78
N GLY A 38 0.65 8.22 19.34
CA GLY A 38 1.65 9.11 19.94
C GLY A 38 3.10 8.87 19.49
N GLU A 39 3.37 7.89 18.62
CA GLU A 39 4.67 7.77 17.94
C GLU A 39 4.76 8.70 16.72
N GLU A 40 5.98 9.05 16.32
CA GLU A 40 6.19 9.78 15.05
C GLU A 40 5.66 8.96 13.86
N VAL A 41 5.07 9.64 12.89
CA VAL A 41 4.53 9.00 11.69
C VAL A 41 5.69 8.57 10.78
N PRO A 42 5.82 7.28 10.42
CA PRO A 42 6.88 6.84 9.52
C PRO A 42 6.70 7.44 8.13
N SER A 43 7.80 7.78 7.47
CA SER A 43 7.81 8.03 6.03
C SER A 43 7.88 6.71 5.27
N ILE A 44 7.03 6.57 4.24
CA ILE A 44 6.93 5.38 3.40
C ILE A 44 7.13 5.71 1.92
N LEU A 45 7.67 4.74 1.19
CA LEU A 45 7.80 4.74 -0.25
C LEU A 45 6.93 3.62 -0.82
N ILE A 46 5.99 3.99 -1.69
CA ILE A 46 5.11 3.05 -2.39
C ILE A 46 5.47 3.07 -3.87
N LYS A 47 5.81 1.90 -4.39
CA LYS A 47 6.07 1.68 -5.81
C LYS A 47 5.15 0.63 -6.37
N PHE A 48 4.71 0.83 -7.60
CA PHE A 48 4.10 -0.19 -8.42
C PHE A 48 5.03 -0.47 -9.58
N ASN A 49 5.55 -1.70 -9.65
CA ASN A 49 6.70 -2.06 -10.46
C ASN A 49 7.85 -1.07 -10.20
N ASP A 50 8.33 -0.39 -11.25
CA ASP A 50 9.38 0.62 -11.15
C ASP A 50 8.84 2.05 -10.97
N THR A 51 7.52 2.24 -11.08
CA THR A 51 6.86 3.54 -10.92
C THR A 51 6.68 3.89 -9.45
N LYS A 52 7.13 5.08 -9.05
CA LYS A 52 6.89 5.64 -7.73
C LYS A 52 5.49 6.24 -7.65
N LEU A 53 4.62 5.63 -6.84
CA LEU A 53 3.27 6.13 -6.59
C LEU A 53 3.23 7.15 -5.45
N TYR A 54 4.04 6.96 -4.41
CA TYR A 54 4.03 7.82 -3.24
C TYR A 54 5.37 7.81 -2.49
N GLU A 55 5.73 8.96 -1.92
CA GLU A 55 6.85 9.13 -1.01
C GLU A 55 6.51 10.22 0.01
N GLY A 56 6.51 9.88 1.30
CA GLY A 56 6.20 10.83 2.37
C GLY A 56 5.61 10.15 3.61
N PRO A 57 5.08 10.94 4.56
CA PRO A 57 4.48 10.40 5.78
C PRO A 57 3.34 9.43 5.49
N ALA A 58 3.33 8.28 6.16
CA ALA A 58 2.26 7.31 6.05
C ALA A 58 0.91 7.96 6.40
N LYS A 59 -0.07 7.85 5.50
CA LYS A 59 -1.42 8.41 5.71
C LYS A 59 -2.35 7.45 6.46
N PHE A 60 -1.77 6.57 7.28
CA PHE A 60 -2.52 5.66 8.13
C PHE A 60 -2.83 6.32 9.48
N THR A 61 -3.86 5.84 10.17
CA THR A 61 -4.14 6.25 11.57
C THR A 61 -3.71 5.16 12.54
N ALA A 62 -3.54 5.51 13.81
CA ALA A 62 -3.27 4.55 14.86
C ALA A 62 -4.55 3.86 15.39
N ASP A 63 -5.73 4.45 15.18
CA ASP A 63 -6.97 4.01 15.83
C ASP A 63 -7.81 3.07 14.97
N SER A 64 -7.59 3.08 13.66
CA SER A 64 -8.39 2.31 12.71
C SER A 64 -7.57 1.85 11.51
N TRP A 65 -8.11 0.87 10.79
CA TRP A 65 -7.62 0.52 9.47
C TRP A 65 -8.08 1.60 8.49
N THR A 66 -7.14 2.24 7.81
CA THR A 66 -7.43 3.29 6.81
C THR A 66 -6.84 2.95 5.46
N PHE A 67 -7.39 3.60 4.45
CA PHE A 67 -7.07 3.35 3.05
C PHE A 67 -6.20 4.45 2.47
N MET A 68 -5.26 4.04 1.61
CA MET A 68 -4.58 4.90 0.67
C MET A 68 -4.93 4.41 -0.75
N ASP A 69 -5.45 5.31 -1.57
CA ASP A 69 -5.85 5.03 -2.95
C ASP A 69 -4.87 5.67 -3.93
N PHE A 70 -4.50 4.93 -4.96
CA PHE A 70 -3.57 5.38 -6.00
C PHE A 70 -4.09 5.01 -7.38
N LYS A 71 -3.92 5.94 -8.33
CA LYS A 71 -4.10 5.63 -9.76
C LYS A 71 -2.84 4.95 -10.28
N VAL A 72 -3.02 3.84 -10.97
CA VAL A 72 -1.97 3.11 -11.69
C VAL A 72 -2.30 3.19 -13.16
N THR A 73 -1.50 3.96 -13.91
CA THR A 73 -1.67 4.09 -15.35
C THR A 73 -1.24 2.81 -16.05
N TRP A 74 -1.86 2.51 -17.19
CA TRP A 74 -1.49 1.35 -18.01
C TRP A 74 0.01 1.32 -18.36
N GLU A 75 0.65 2.49 -18.49
CA GLU A 75 2.09 2.63 -18.76
C GLU A 75 2.98 2.03 -17.66
N SER A 76 2.44 1.91 -16.44
CA SER A 76 3.14 1.30 -15.29
C SER A 76 2.95 -0.22 -15.22
N ILE A 77 2.13 -0.81 -16.09
CA ILE A 77 1.85 -2.25 -16.15
C ILE A 77 2.90 -2.92 -17.04
N LEU A 78 3.61 -3.92 -16.51
CA LEU A 78 4.71 -4.60 -17.22
C LEU A 78 4.26 -5.86 -17.98
N GLY A 79 2.97 -6.17 -17.96
CA GLY A 79 2.39 -7.41 -18.47
C GLY A 79 1.41 -7.99 -17.46
N GLN A 80 1.30 -9.31 -17.40
CA GLN A 80 0.37 -9.98 -16.50
C GLN A 80 0.82 -9.93 -15.04
N GLU A 81 2.11 -10.14 -14.76
CA GLU A 81 2.63 -10.10 -13.39
C GLU A 81 3.12 -8.71 -13.02
N ASN A 82 2.53 -8.13 -11.99
CA ASN A 82 2.88 -6.81 -11.47
C ASN A 82 3.12 -6.89 -9.97
N GLN A 83 3.86 -5.92 -9.42
CA GLN A 83 4.16 -5.89 -7.99
C GLN A 83 3.92 -4.51 -7.39
N VAL A 84 3.37 -4.48 -6.17
CA VAL A 84 3.48 -3.31 -5.30
C VAL A 84 4.55 -3.57 -4.25
N SER A 85 5.35 -2.56 -3.96
CA SER A 85 6.24 -2.56 -2.80
C SER A 85 5.98 -1.37 -1.91
N ILE A 86 5.99 -1.61 -0.60
CA ILE A 86 5.81 -0.59 0.44
C ILE A 86 7.00 -0.70 1.38
N GLU A 87 7.81 0.35 1.46
CA GLU A 87 9.04 0.39 2.23
C GLU A 87 9.01 1.54 3.23
N ASN A 88 9.49 1.29 4.45
CA ASN A 88 9.72 2.34 5.43
C ASN A 88 11.06 3.04 5.14
N ILE A 89 11.01 4.32 4.81
CA ILE A 89 12.17 5.15 4.47
C ILE A 89 12.49 6.20 5.55
N SER A 90 11.92 6.03 6.74
CA SER A 90 12.12 6.98 7.85
C SER A 90 13.59 7.05 8.23
N ALA A 91 14.14 8.27 8.28
CA ALA A 91 15.43 8.49 8.91
C ALA A 91 15.31 8.16 10.40
N ARG A 92 16.27 7.40 10.94
CA ARG A 92 16.27 7.06 12.36
C ARG A 92 17.67 7.03 12.96
N PRO A 93 17.85 7.50 14.21
CA PRO A 93 19.09 7.31 14.95
C PRO A 93 19.41 5.82 15.15
N LYS A 94 20.71 5.51 15.24
CA LYS A 94 21.16 4.17 15.64
C LYS A 94 20.57 3.83 17.01
N TRP A 95 19.98 2.64 17.15
CA TRP A 95 19.36 2.13 18.40
C TRP A 95 18.02 2.76 18.81
N SER A 96 17.42 3.63 18.00
CA SER A 96 16.07 4.11 18.31
C SER A 96 15.04 3.00 18.12
N LYS A 97 13.92 3.12 18.85
CA LYS A 97 12.73 2.37 18.50
C LYS A 97 12.33 2.71 17.06
N PRO A 98 11.94 1.72 16.29
CA PRO A 98 11.53 1.94 14.92
C PRO A 98 10.07 2.40 14.78
N LEU A 99 9.86 3.37 13.91
CA LEU A 99 8.53 3.78 13.48
C LEU A 99 7.90 2.66 12.66
N THR A 100 6.71 2.22 13.06
CA THR A 100 6.10 1.00 12.51
C THR A 100 4.74 1.30 11.89
N TYR A 101 4.45 0.63 10.77
CA TYR A 101 3.10 0.49 10.21
C TYR A 101 2.81 -0.98 9.94
N TYR A 102 1.51 -1.31 9.88
CA TYR A 102 0.98 -2.62 9.50
C TYR A 102 0.17 -2.48 8.22
N ILE A 103 0.31 -3.46 7.33
CA ILE A 103 -0.52 -3.58 6.12
C ILE A 103 -1.41 -4.80 6.30
N ASN A 104 -2.71 -4.61 6.10
CA ASN A 104 -3.68 -5.69 6.13
C ASN A 104 -3.78 -6.35 4.75
N TYR A 105 -4.12 -5.56 3.74
CA TYR A 105 -4.22 -6.02 2.36
C TYR A 105 -3.99 -4.88 1.37
N ALA A 106 -3.71 -5.25 0.12
CA ALA A 106 -3.70 -4.35 -1.03
C ALA A 106 -4.53 -5.00 -2.15
N VAL A 107 -5.33 -4.21 -2.85
CA VAL A 107 -6.18 -4.66 -3.96
C VAL A 107 -5.95 -3.76 -5.15
N LEU A 108 -5.84 -4.36 -6.33
CA LEU A 108 -5.81 -3.68 -7.62
C LEU A 108 -7.14 -3.95 -8.33
N LYS A 109 -7.84 -2.92 -8.78
CA LYS A 109 -9.10 -3.01 -9.53
C LYS A 109 -8.99 -2.20 -10.82
N THR A 110 -9.77 -2.56 -11.84
CA THR A 110 -9.91 -1.70 -13.01
C THR A 110 -10.64 -0.43 -12.61
N SER A 111 -10.25 0.72 -13.19
CA SER A 111 -10.84 2.02 -12.81
C SER A 111 -12.32 2.17 -13.24
N GLY A 112 -12.85 1.20 -14.01
CA GLY A 112 -14.24 1.15 -14.46
C GLY A 112 -15.17 0.30 -13.61
N ASP A 113 -14.67 -0.40 -12.58
CA ASP A 113 -15.50 -1.15 -11.63
C ASP A 113 -16.13 -0.21 -10.59
N GLU A 114 -16.90 0.80 -11.04
CA GLU A 114 -18.01 1.27 -10.22
C GLU A 114 -18.98 0.10 -10.10
N ALA A 115 -19.22 -0.33 -8.86
CA ALA A 115 -20.09 -1.44 -8.55
C ALA A 115 -21.40 -1.38 -9.38
N THR A 116 -21.56 -2.29 -10.35
CA THR A 116 -22.84 -2.99 -10.40
C THR A 116 -22.99 -3.62 -9.03
N GLY A 117 -23.73 -2.92 -8.18
CA GLY A 117 -24.17 -3.40 -6.90
C GLY A 117 -25.04 -4.62 -7.14
N ASP A 118 -24.43 -5.77 -7.37
CA ASP A 118 -25.01 -7.03 -7.02
C ASP A 118 -25.09 -7.00 -5.48
N THR A 119 -26.22 -6.48 -5.02
CA THR A 119 -26.92 -6.95 -3.84
C THR A 119 -26.38 -8.32 -3.45
N LEU A 120 -25.63 -8.36 -2.34
CA LEU A 120 -25.44 -9.58 -1.58
C LEU A 120 -26.85 -10.01 -1.13
N ASN A 121 -27.56 -10.73 -1.99
CA ASN A 121 -28.75 -11.47 -1.62
C ASN A 121 -28.30 -12.51 -0.61
N PHE A 122 -28.48 -12.20 0.67
CA PHE A 122 -28.44 -13.17 1.77
C PHE A 122 -29.75 -13.97 1.85
N ASP A 123 -30.36 -14.27 0.71
CA ASP A 123 -31.50 -15.16 0.62
C ASP A 123 -31.01 -16.56 0.23
N GLY A 124 -30.74 -17.35 1.27
CA GLY A 124 -30.64 -18.79 1.19
C GLY A 124 -29.24 -19.32 1.45
N LEU A 125 -29.01 -19.78 2.68
CA LEU A 125 -28.40 -21.08 2.99
C LEU A 125 -28.34 -21.26 4.53
N PHE A 126 -29.28 -22.07 5.03
CA PHE A 126 -29.35 -22.84 6.28
C PHE A 126 -29.31 -22.14 7.65
#